data_AF-A0A968UPP0-F1
#
_entry.id   AF-A0A968UPP0-F1
#
_cell.length_a   1.000
_cell.length_b   1.000
_cell.length_c   1.000
_cell.angle_alpha   90.00
_cell.angle_beta   90.00
_cell.angle_gamma   90.00
#
_symmetry.space_group_name_H-M   'P 1'
#
loop_
_entity.id
_entity.type
_entity.pdbx_description
1 polymer ?
#
loop_
_entity_poly.entity_id
_entity_poly.type
_entity_poly.pdbx_seq_one_letter_code
_entity_poly.pdbx_strand_id
1 'polypeptide(L)' 'MEEKQIADWNDTLSNEIEIRLIVTEDQRSKSFREFCENLSRLAPKVKLKPEKEEGCREYGSENH' A
#
# COMPACT_ATOMS: atom_id res chain seq x y z
N MET A 1 -18.00 0.86 -13.74
CA MET A 1 -18.05 -0.62 -13.92
C MET A 1 -17.00 -1.28 -13.05
N GLU A 2 -15.76 -0.78 -13.05
CA GLU A 2 -14.63 -1.39 -12.33
C GLU A 2 -14.76 -1.36 -10.80
N GLU A 3 -15.17 -0.25 -10.20
CA GLU A 3 -15.29 -0.13 -8.74
C GLU A 3 -16.29 -1.13 -8.12
N LYS A 4 -17.39 -1.39 -8.83
CA LYS A 4 -18.40 -2.38 -8.42
C LYS A 4 -17.82 -3.80 -8.43
N GLN A 5 -17.04 -4.13 -9.46
CA GLN A 5 -16.39 -5.44 -9.54
C GLN A 5 -15.39 -5.66 -8.41
N ILE A 6 -14.64 -4.62 -8.04
CA ILE A 6 -13.70 -4.68 -6.91
C ILE A 6 -14.43 -4.94 -5.59
N ALA A 7 -15.56 -4.27 -5.36
CA ALA A 7 -16.40 -4.51 -4.18
C ALA A 7 -16.98 -5.93 -4.16
N ASP A 8 -17.55 -6.38 -5.29
CA ASP A 8 -18.09 -7.74 -5.43
C ASP A 8 -16.99 -8.80 -5.16
N TRP A 9 -15.77 -8.60 -5.66
CA TRP A 9 -14.65 -9.50 -5.39
C TRP A 9 -14.23 -9.49 -3.92
N ASN A 10 -14.17 -8.30 -3.29
CA ASN A 10 -13.88 -8.18 -1.87
C ASN A 10 -14.89 -8.97 -1.01
N ASP A 11 -16.16 -8.97 -1.40
CA ASP A 11 -17.20 -9.71 -0.67
C ASP A 11 -16.99 -11.23 -0.74
N THR A 12 -16.43 -11.74 -1.84
CA THR A 12 -16.09 -13.17 -1.99
C THR A 12 -14.88 -13.61 -1.18
N LEU A 13 -14.04 -12.68 -0.69
CA LEU A 13 -12.88 -13.03 0.13
C LEU A 13 -13.32 -13.61 1.47
N SER A 14 -12.87 -14.84 1.76
CA SER A 14 -13.15 -15.51 3.04
C SER A 14 -12.31 -14.99 4.19
N ASN A 15 -11.16 -14.37 3.89
CA ASN A 15 -10.21 -13.86 4.88
C ASN A 15 -9.69 -12.48 4.46
N GLU A 16 -9.10 -11.78 5.42
CA GLU A 16 -8.34 -10.56 5.15
C GLU A 16 -7.06 -10.88 4.38
N ILE A 17 -6.72 -10.06 3.40
CA ILE A 17 -5.50 -10.13 2.59
C ILE A 17 -4.63 -8.93 2.95
N GLU A 18 -3.35 -9.17 3.25
CA GLU A 18 -2.36 -8.10 3.43
C GLU A 18 -1.47 -8.00 2.19
N ILE A 19 -1.33 -6.79 1.65
CA ILE A 19 -0.39 -6.47 0.57
C ILE A 19 0.63 -5.48 1.12
N ARG A 20 1.91 -5.82 1.01
CA ARG A 20 3.04 -4.96 1.40
C ARG A 20 3.54 -4.17 0.20
N LEU A 21 3.74 -2.88 0.41
CA LEU A 21 4.07 -1.92 -0.63
C LEU A 21 5.45 -1.33 -0.40
N ILE A 22 6.33 -1.43 -1.40
CA ILE A 22 7.57 -0.66 -1.45
C ILE A 22 7.27 0.65 -2.16
N VAL A 23 7.26 1.76 -1.42
CA VAL A 23 6.97 3.09 -1.97
C VAL A 23 8.28 3.88 -2.05
N THR A 24 8.76 4.14 -3.25
CA THR A 24 9.92 5.01 -3.47
C THR A 24 9.50 6.49 -3.53
N GLU A 25 10.44 7.41 -3.31
CA GLU A 25 10.16 8.87 -3.27
C GLU A 25 9.90 9.51 -4.64
N ASP A 26 9.87 8.72 -5.72
CA ASP A 26 9.63 9.24 -7.08
C ASP A 26 8.21 9.80 -7.23
N GLN A 27 8.04 10.87 -8.03
CA GLN A 27 6.75 11.54 -8.22
C GLN A 27 5.65 10.63 -8.82
N ARG A 28 6.02 9.50 -9.45
CA ARG A 28 5.08 8.43 -9.83
C ARG A 28 4.29 7.87 -8.66
N SER A 29 4.74 8.10 -7.43
CA SER A 29 4.09 7.67 -6.20
C SER A 29 2.77 8.39 -5.91
N LYS A 30 2.45 9.53 -6.55
CA LYS A 30 1.17 10.22 -6.27
C LYS A 30 -0.04 9.42 -6.78
N SER A 31 -0.07 9.06 -8.06
CA SER A 31 -1.17 8.26 -8.63
C SER A 31 -1.23 6.86 -8.03
N PHE A 32 -0.09 6.31 -7.62
CA PHE A 32 -0.04 5.04 -6.90
C PHE A 32 -0.66 5.13 -5.50
N ARG A 33 -0.39 6.21 -4.75
CA ARG A 33 -1.01 6.47 -3.45
C ARG A 33 -2.53 6.66 -3.58
N GLU A 34 -2.97 7.44 -4.56
CA GLU A 34 -4.41 7.63 -4.86
C GLU A 34 -5.09 6.30 -5.20
N PHE A 35 -4.43 5.44 -5.98
CA PHE A 35 -4.91 4.08 -6.25
C PHE A 35 -5.04 3.26 -4.96
N CYS A 36 -4.02 3.28 -4.09
CA CYS A 36 -4.03 2.54 -2.83
C CYS A 36 -5.15 3.01 -1.90
N GLU A 37 -5.38 4.31 -1.82
CA GLU A 37 -6.49 4.90 -1.06
C GLU A 37 -7.85 4.45 -1.60
N ASN A 38 -8.03 4.50 -2.92
CA ASN A 38 -9.27 4.07 -3.56
C ASN A 38 -9.52 2.56 -3.40
N LEU A 39 -8.48 1.73 -3.56
CA LEU A 39 -8.58 0.29 -3.35
C LEU A 39 -8.93 -0.04 -1.89
N SER A 40 -8.34 0.65 -0.93
CA SER A 40 -8.63 0.45 0.50
C SER A 40 -10.08 0.79 0.85
N ARG A 41 -10.70 1.74 0.12
CA ARG A 41 -12.11 2.10 0.28
C ARG A 41 -13.05 1.08 -0.35
N LEU A 42 -12.68 0.55 -1.51
CA LEU A 42 -13.51 -0.39 -2.28
C LEU A 42 -13.39 -1.84 -1.79
N ALA A 43 -12.23 -2.21 -1.26
CA ALA A 43 -11.92 -3.57 -0.80
C ALA A 43 -11.40 -3.56 0.65
N PRO A 44 -12.27 -3.36 1.66
CA PRO A 44 -11.85 -3.23 3.05
C PRO A 44 -11.18 -4.47 3.66
N LYS A 45 -11.35 -5.66 3.08
CA LYS A 45 -10.64 -6.89 3.47
C LYS A 45 -9.24 -6.97 2.85
N VAL A 46 -8.84 -6.01 2.01
CA VAL A 46 -7.47 -5.87 1.50
C VAL A 46 -6.78 -4.76 2.29
N LYS A 47 -5.79 -5.13 3.10
CA LYS A 47 -4.98 -4.20 3.88
C LYS A 47 -3.69 -3.91 3.14
N LEU A 48 -3.51 -2.64 2.78
CA LEU A 48 -2.28 -2.15 2.20
C LEU A 48 -1.37 -1.63 3.32
N LYS A 49 -0.16 -2.16 3.44
CA LYS A 49 0.83 -1.71 4.42
C LYS A 49 2.14 -1.34 3.72
N PRO A 50 2.80 -0.24 4.12
CA PRO A 50 4.15 0.00 3.64
C PRO A 50 5.07 -1.11 4.17
N GLU A 51 5.89 -1.66 3.28
CA GLU A 51 7.03 -2.46 3.70
C GLU A 51 8.00 -1.53 4.42
N LYS A 52 8.33 -1.83 5.68
CA LYS A 52 9.41 -1.12 6.35
C LYS A 52 10.68 -1.46 5.58
N GLU A 53 11.25 -0.47 4.91
CA GLU A 53 12.55 -0.61 4.29
C GLU A 53 13.56 -0.89 5.41
N GLU A 54 13.99 -2.15 5.57
CA GLU A 54 15.13 -2.52 6.42
C GLU A 54 16.44 -2.02 5.75
N GLY A 55 16.54 -0.71 5.50
CA GLY A 55 17.51 -0.17 4.55
C GLY A 55 17.84 1.31 4.63
N CYS A 56 17.13 2.12 5.43
CA CYS A 56 17.69 3.40 5.86
C CYS A 56 18.84 3.11 6.82
N ARG A 57 20.04 2.87 6.27
CA ARG A 57 21.28 3.05 7.04
C ARG A 57 21.23 4.45 7.62
N GLU A 58 21.06 4.53 8.93
CA GLU A 58 21.43 5.70 9.70
C GLU A 58 22.88 6.00 9.34
N TYR A 59 23.11 7.03 8.51
CA TYR A 59 24.43 7.60 8.41
C TYR A 59 24.76 8.13 9.80
N GLY A 60 25.66 7.42 10.47
CA GLY A 60 26.09 7.71 11.82
C GLY A 60 26.45 9.18 11.96
N SER A 61 25.95 9.78 13.03
CA SER A 61 26.50 11.01 13.55
C SER A 61 27.90 10.71 14.09
N GLU A 62 28.93 10.80 13.25
CA GLU A 62 30.31 10.85 13.72
C GLU A 62 30.63 12.28 14.16
N ASN A 63 30.59 12.48 15.47
CA ASN A 63 31.27 13.58 16.14
C ASN A 63 32.80 13.36 16.06
N HIS A 64 33.54 14.32 15.52
CA HIS A 64 34.85 14.72 16.06
C HIS A 64 35.20 16.15 15.66
#